data_AF-A0A4R8RQP2-F1
#
_entry.id   AF-A0A4R8RQP2-F1
#
_cell.length_a   1.000
_cell.length_b   1.000
_cell.length_c   1.000
_cell.angle_alpha   90.00
_cell.angle_beta   90.00
_cell.angle_gamma   90.00
#
_symmetry.space_group_name_H-M   'P 1'
#
loop_
_entity.id
_entity.type
_entity.pdbx_description
1 polymer ?
#
loop_
_entity_poly.entity_id
_entity_poly.type
_entity_poly.pdbx_seq_one_letter_code
_entity_poly.pdbx_strand_id
1 'polypeptide(L)'
;MRLSRTAGLMAFCATVHAFTDSSPFVMLSTADFAKSSAPAQLQTESQVLASVKSLLSSCPTDRYLLVSQPNANAADIRGSDANDCRSPNLCRAIASKDVKGVYSVAEVIGEVKIDRLAEYIHTACADKKIVIDQTRLSPLGRNPGERANTLSDNDHALGQTLEKLKDASAGSYTVIYLASPSEPTYQAEFTEPLHAELKRHEASLLHVRKDKNETKWEKLPLFEKYVFFSPGIFHALVAVIVLLSILGVGVRALASLEIPYGAFEKEMGPAAQKKNN
;
A
#
# COMPACT_ATOMS: atom_id res chain seq x y z
N MET A 1 29.67 -13.10 -38.42
CA MET A 1 29.07 -14.20 -37.64
C MET A 1 28.58 -13.66 -36.32
N ARG A 2 27.30 -13.87 -36.03
CA ARG A 2 26.58 -13.47 -34.82
C ARG A 2 26.91 -14.45 -33.70
N LEU A 3 27.36 -13.96 -32.53
CA LEU A 3 27.15 -14.66 -31.26
C LEU A 3 27.19 -13.66 -30.10
N SER A 4 25.98 -13.40 -29.60
CA SER A 4 25.54 -13.06 -28.25
C SER A 4 26.47 -12.24 -27.34
N ARG A 5 26.11 -10.96 -27.14
CA ARG A 5 26.52 -10.14 -25.98
C ARG A 5 25.28 -9.68 -25.20
N THR A 6 24.43 -10.63 -24.83
CA THR A 6 23.29 -10.40 -23.94
C THR A 6 23.37 -11.39 -22.78
N ALA A 7 24.24 -11.11 -21.83
CA ALA A 7 24.21 -11.79 -20.53
C ALA A 7 24.89 -10.89 -19.50
N GLY A 8 24.09 -10.13 -18.75
CA GLY A 8 24.65 -9.30 -17.67
C GLY A 8 23.73 -8.20 -17.16
N LEU A 9 22.41 -8.41 -17.09
CA LEU A 9 21.52 -7.55 -16.30
C LEU A 9 20.16 -8.25 -16.06
N MET A 10 20.19 -9.38 -15.35
CA MET A 10 18.99 -10.07 -14.87
C MET A 10 19.30 -10.71 -13.52
N ALA A 11 19.49 -9.90 -12.47
CA ALA A 11 19.62 -10.41 -11.11
C ALA A 11 19.31 -9.35 -10.03
N PHE A 12 18.24 -8.56 -10.18
CA PHE A 12 17.61 -7.83 -9.06
C PHE A 12 16.11 -7.66 -9.27
N CYS A 13 15.44 -8.72 -9.75
CA CYS A 13 14.02 -8.90 -9.47
C CYS A 13 13.92 -9.94 -8.36
N ALA A 14 14.31 -9.56 -7.13
CA ALA A 14 13.65 -10.19 -5.99
C ALA A 14 12.18 -9.81 -6.17
N THR A 15 11.38 -10.73 -6.71
CA THR A 15 9.93 -10.62 -6.66
C THR A 15 9.59 -10.52 -5.19
N VAL A 16 9.42 -9.30 -4.69
CA VAL A 16 8.91 -9.06 -3.36
C VAL A 16 7.51 -9.68 -3.38
N HIS A 17 7.37 -10.88 -2.81
CA HIS A 17 6.08 -11.55 -2.57
C HIS A 17 5.36 -10.83 -1.42
N ALA A 18 5.36 -9.49 -1.42
CA ALA A 18 4.57 -8.74 -0.48
C ALA A 18 3.11 -8.97 -0.87
N PHE A 19 2.30 -9.43 0.08
CA PHE A 19 0.85 -9.61 -0.05
C PHE A 19 0.36 -10.92 -0.68
N THR A 20 1.18 -11.99 -0.75
CA THR A 20 0.68 -13.32 -1.14
C THR A 20 -0.31 -13.91 -0.14
N ASP A 21 -0.18 -13.56 1.14
CA ASP A 21 -1.05 -14.05 2.23
C ASP A 21 -2.14 -13.05 2.64
N SER A 22 -2.36 -12.01 1.84
CA SER A 22 -3.47 -11.11 2.04
C SER A 22 -4.56 -11.31 1.00
N SER A 23 -5.78 -10.97 1.39
CA SER A 23 -6.96 -11.23 0.60
C SER A 23 -7.87 -10.00 0.55
N PRO A 24 -8.59 -9.77 -0.56
CA PRO A 24 -9.50 -8.64 -0.68
C PRO A 24 -10.74 -8.83 0.17
N PHE A 25 -11.25 -7.70 0.66
CA PHE A 25 -12.53 -7.61 1.35
C PHE A 25 -13.38 -6.50 0.73
N VAL A 26 -14.63 -6.81 0.38
CA VAL A 26 -15.57 -5.84 -0.19
C VAL A 26 -16.92 -6.00 0.47
N MET A 27 -17.44 -4.91 1.02
CA MET A 27 -18.80 -4.81 1.50
C MET A 27 -19.53 -3.70 0.74
N LEU A 28 -20.71 -4.03 0.22
CA LEU A 28 -21.61 -3.08 -0.43
C LEU A 28 -23.01 -3.21 0.16
N SER A 29 -23.74 -2.11 0.22
CA SER A 29 -25.08 -2.08 0.80
C SER A 29 -25.97 -1.04 0.14
N THR A 30 -27.27 -1.31 0.14
CA THR A 30 -28.30 -0.33 -0.23
C THR A 30 -28.58 0.69 0.86
N ALA A 31 -28.07 0.47 2.09
CA ALA A 31 -28.10 1.44 3.16
C ALA A 31 -26.93 2.43 3.08
N ASP A 32 -27.14 3.61 3.66
CA ASP A 32 -26.17 4.69 3.62
C ASP A 32 -25.09 4.49 4.69
N PHE A 33 -23.84 4.44 4.24
CA PHE A 33 -22.67 4.63 5.07
C PHE A 33 -21.54 5.20 4.20
N ALA A 34 -20.61 5.92 4.83
CA ALA A 34 -19.57 6.68 4.12
C ALA A 34 -18.90 5.84 3.02
N LYS A 35 -19.20 6.19 1.77
CA LYS A 35 -18.56 5.60 0.59
C LYS A 35 -17.08 5.97 0.65
N SER A 36 -16.22 4.99 0.87
CA SER A 36 -14.79 5.24 0.89
C SER A 36 -14.35 5.74 -0.49
N SER A 37 -13.79 6.95 -0.57
CA SER A 37 -13.40 7.58 -1.84
C SER A 37 -12.20 6.88 -2.49
N ALA A 38 -11.43 6.10 -1.71
CA ALA A 38 -10.41 5.18 -2.20
C ALA A 38 -10.37 3.94 -1.29
N PRO A 39 -10.28 2.72 -1.85
CA PRO A 39 -10.15 1.50 -1.05
C PRO A 39 -8.92 1.60 -0.15
N ALA A 40 -9.07 1.26 1.13
CA ALA A 40 -7.92 1.16 2.01
C ALA A 40 -7.00 0.08 1.45
N GLN A 41 -5.71 0.40 1.26
CA GLN A 41 -4.81 -0.51 0.57
C GLN A 41 -4.47 -1.73 1.43
N LEU A 42 -4.25 -1.53 2.73
CA LEU A 42 -3.82 -2.57 3.66
C LEU A 42 -4.51 -2.39 5.01
N GLN A 43 -5.16 -3.44 5.53
CA GLN A 43 -5.69 -3.48 6.90
C GLN A 43 -5.51 -4.87 7.51
N THR A 44 -5.56 -4.98 8.84
CA THR A 44 -5.58 -6.28 9.53
C THR A 44 -6.99 -6.82 9.66
N GLU A 45 -7.13 -8.14 9.85
CA GLU A 45 -8.40 -8.81 10.16
C GLU A 45 -9.18 -8.08 11.28
N SER A 46 -8.49 -7.71 12.36
CA SER A 46 -9.09 -7.01 13.50
C SER A 46 -9.64 -5.62 13.14
N GLN A 47 -8.96 -4.86 12.29
CA GLN A 47 -9.38 -3.53 11.85
C GLN A 47 -10.59 -3.62 10.91
N VAL A 48 -10.59 -4.59 10.00
CA VAL A 48 -11.71 -4.88 9.10
C VAL A 48 -12.93 -5.29 9.92
N LEU A 49 -12.77 -6.25 10.83
CA LEU A 49 -13.85 -6.69 11.71
C LEU A 49 -14.40 -5.56 12.57
N ALA A 50 -13.56 -4.70 13.16
CA ALA A 50 -14.03 -3.56 13.94
C ALA A 50 -14.86 -2.59 13.09
N SER A 51 -14.41 -2.30 11.87
CA SER A 51 -15.08 -1.41 10.92
C SER A 51 -16.42 -1.99 10.47
N VAL A 52 -16.44 -3.26 10.07
CA VAL A 52 -17.67 -3.98 9.66
C VAL A 52 -18.66 -4.07 10.82
N LYS A 53 -18.21 -4.39 12.03
CA LYS A 53 -19.06 -4.43 13.23
C LYS A 53 -19.70 -3.07 13.51
N SER A 54 -18.92 -1.99 13.40
CA SER A 54 -19.43 -0.63 13.56
C SER A 54 -20.49 -0.30 12.51
N LEU A 55 -20.26 -0.65 11.24
CA LEU A 55 -21.17 -0.39 10.12
C LEU A 55 -22.47 -1.21 10.22
N LEU A 56 -22.40 -2.42 10.77
CA LEU A 56 -23.52 -3.34 10.92
C LEU A 56 -24.24 -3.23 12.27
N SER A 57 -23.75 -2.39 13.19
CA SER A 57 -24.28 -2.26 14.55
C SER A 57 -25.77 -1.86 14.61
N SER A 58 -26.25 -1.11 13.63
CA SER A 58 -27.66 -0.69 13.51
C SER A 58 -28.53 -1.65 12.68
N CYS A 59 -27.94 -2.73 12.15
CA CYS A 59 -28.58 -3.70 11.26
C CYS A 59 -29.31 -3.01 10.11
N PRO A 60 -28.55 -2.39 9.18
CA PRO A 60 -29.10 -1.41 8.25
C PRO A 60 -29.96 -2.01 7.13
N THR A 61 -29.87 -3.32 6.89
CA THR A 61 -30.62 -4.04 5.85
C THR A 61 -31.22 -5.35 6.38
N ASP A 62 -32.19 -5.89 5.65
CA ASP A 62 -32.93 -7.09 6.05
C ASP A 62 -32.35 -8.39 5.47
N ARG A 63 -31.61 -8.29 4.37
CA ARG A 63 -30.93 -9.43 3.74
C ARG A 63 -29.42 -9.23 3.66
N TYR A 64 -28.69 -10.28 4.01
CA TYR A 64 -27.23 -10.33 3.95
C TYR A 64 -26.79 -11.47 3.06
N LEU A 65 -25.97 -11.19 2.06
CA LEU A 65 -25.30 -12.20 1.25
C LEU A 65 -23.81 -12.22 1.61
N LEU A 66 -23.35 -13.33 2.17
CA LEU A 66 -21.94 -13.56 2.48
C LEU A 66 -21.33 -14.45 1.40
N VAL A 67 -20.33 -13.94 0.69
CA VAL A 67 -19.64 -14.64 -0.40
C VAL A 67 -18.21 -14.91 0.00
N SER A 68 -17.82 -16.18 0.06
CA SER A 68 -16.43 -16.60 0.28
C SER A 68 -15.81 -17.06 -1.03
N GLN A 69 -14.71 -16.44 -1.45
CA GLN A 69 -13.91 -16.87 -2.59
C GLN A 69 -12.46 -17.17 -2.17
N PRO A 70 -12.10 -18.43 -1.95
CA PRO A 70 -10.74 -18.78 -1.56
C PRO A 70 -9.72 -18.49 -2.66
N ASN A 71 -8.50 -18.13 -2.26
CA ASN A 71 -7.34 -17.84 -3.12
C ASN A 71 -7.51 -16.66 -4.08
N ALA A 72 -8.50 -15.80 -3.90
CA ALA A 72 -8.62 -14.56 -4.65
C ALA A 72 -7.70 -13.47 -4.10
N ASN A 73 -7.16 -12.65 -4.99
CA ASN A 73 -6.34 -11.47 -4.72
C ASN A 73 -7.05 -10.21 -5.25
N ALA A 74 -6.69 -9.02 -4.75
CA ALA A 74 -7.20 -7.76 -5.26
C ALA A 74 -7.07 -7.62 -6.79
N ALA A 75 -5.99 -8.14 -7.36
CA ALA A 75 -5.70 -8.16 -8.79
C ALA A 75 -6.63 -9.06 -9.62
N ASP A 76 -7.42 -9.93 -9.00
CA ASP A 76 -8.47 -10.71 -9.68
C ASP A 76 -9.79 -9.95 -9.74
N ILE A 77 -9.94 -8.89 -8.95
CA ILE A 77 -11.14 -8.04 -8.96
C ILE A 77 -10.88 -6.79 -9.79
N ARG A 78 -9.77 -6.10 -9.53
CA ARG A 78 -9.39 -4.84 -10.16
C ARG A 78 -8.09 -5.00 -10.94
N GLY A 79 -8.06 -4.48 -12.15
CA GLY A 79 -6.86 -4.39 -12.97
C GLY A 79 -6.01 -3.17 -12.64
N SER A 80 -5.04 -2.89 -13.51
CA SER A 80 -4.07 -1.81 -13.30
C SER A 80 -4.68 -0.42 -13.46
N ASP A 81 -5.75 -0.30 -14.25
CA ASP A 81 -6.51 0.92 -14.43
C ASP A 81 -7.81 0.88 -13.63
N ALA A 82 -8.29 2.03 -13.17
CA ALA A 82 -9.54 2.13 -12.40
C ALA A 82 -10.80 1.61 -13.15
N ASN A 83 -10.72 1.54 -14.48
CA ASN A 83 -11.78 1.01 -15.34
C ASN A 83 -11.56 -0.45 -15.76
N ASP A 84 -10.40 -1.03 -15.45
CA ASP A 84 -10.12 -2.43 -15.74
C ASP A 84 -10.65 -3.28 -14.58
N CYS A 85 -11.75 -4.00 -14.81
CA CYS A 85 -12.35 -4.89 -13.83
C CYS A 85 -12.37 -6.33 -14.36
N ARG A 86 -11.79 -7.24 -13.57
CA ARG A 86 -11.69 -8.66 -13.90
C ARG A 86 -12.82 -9.52 -13.33
N SER A 87 -13.57 -8.97 -12.37
CA SER A 87 -14.85 -9.52 -11.88
C SER A 87 -16.03 -8.61 -12.28
N PRO A 88 -16.49 -8.66 -13.55
CA PRO A 88 -17.42 -7.69 -14.08
C PRO A 88 -18.76 -7.66 -13.34
N ASN A 89 -19.28 -8.79 -12.85
CA ASN A 89 -20.54 -8.81 -12.11
C ASN A 89 -20.38 -8.18 -10.71
N LEU A 90 -19.27 -8.44 -10.02
CA LEU A 90 -18.97 -7.78 -8.75
C LEU A 90 -18.80 -6.26 -8.91
N CYS A 91 -18.03 -5.82 -9.91
CA CYS A 91 -17.85 -4.39 -10.16
C CYS A 91 -19.15 -3.70 -10.57
N ARG A 92 -19.99 -4.35 -11.38
CA ARG A 92 -21.31 -3.83 -11.73
C ARG A 92 -22.20 -3.70 -10.50
N ALA A 93 -22.13 -4.64 -9.55
CA ALA A 93 -22.85 -4.52 -8.29
C ALA A 93 -22.38 -3.32 -7.46
N ILE A 94 -21.06 -3.12 -7.34
CA ILE A 94 -20.46 -1.97 -6.63
C ILE A 94 -20.87 -0.64 -7.28
N ALA A 95 -20.93 -0.59 -8.62
CA ALA A 95 -21.31 0.59 -9.39
C ALA A 95 -22.83 0.79 -9.53
N SER A 96 -23.65 -0.11 -8.98
CA SER A 96 -25.11 -0.03 -9.10
C SER A 96 -25.64 1.24 -8.43
N LYS A 97 -26.68 1.85 -9.01
CA LYS A 97 -27.33 3.05 -8.45
C LYS A 97 -28.04 2.79 -7.12
N ASP A 98 -28.43 1.54 -6.89
CA ASP A 98 -29.12 1.12 -5.67
C ASP A 98 -28.17 1.06 -4.45
N VAL A 99 -26.87 0.94 -4.71
CA VAL A 99 -25.84 0.82 -3.67
C VAL A 99 -25.46 2.21 -3.19
N LYS A 100 -25.68 2.47 -1.90
CA LYS A 100 -25.39 3.76 -1.25
C LYS A 100 -24.09 3.72 -0.47
N GLY A 101 -23.77 2.58 0.15
CA GLY A 101 -22.54 2.38 0.92
C GLY A 101 -21.61 1.35 0.28
N VAL A 102 -20.32 1.68 0.18
CA VAL A 102 -19.27 0.73 -0.22
C VAL A 102 -18.06 0.92 0.69
N TYR A 103 -17.63 -0.20 1.30
CA TYR A 103 -16.41 -0.30 2.08
C TYR A 103 -15.58 -1.42 1.48
N SER A 104 -14.34 -1.13 1.09
CA SER A 104 -13.46 -2.14 0.50
C SER A 104 -12.02 -1.95 0.93
N VAL A 105 -11.34 -3.07 1.11
CA VAL A 105 -9.93 -3.17 1.45
C VAL A 105 -9.28 -4.07 0.41
N ALA A 106 -8.20 -3.60 -0.21
CA ALA A 106 -7.50 -4.37 -1.25
C ALA A 106 -6.78 -5.57 -0.63
N GLU A 107 -6.01 -5.34 0.43
CA GLU A 107 -5.22 -6.38 1.09
C GLU A 107 -5.56 -6.46 2.58
N VAL A 108 -6.16 -7.57 3.00
CA VAL A 108 -6.41 -7.87 4.42
C VAL A 108 -5.37 -8.86 4.92
N ILE A 109 -4.63 -8.49 5.97
CA ILE A 109 -3.70 -9.38 6.66
C ILE A 109 -4.47 -10.20 7.70
N GLY A 110 -4.43 -11.52 7.56
CA GLY A 110 -5.20 -12.46 8.38
C GLY A 110 -6.44 -12.97 7.65
N GLU A 111 -7.27 -13.75 8.34
CA GLU A 111 -8.43 -14.40 7.71
C GLU A 111 -9.74 -14.00 8.39
N VAL A 112 -10.57 -13.25 7.65
CA VAL A 112 -11.94 -12.98 8.09
C VAL A 112 -12.81 -14.20 7.79
N LYS A 113 -13.07 -15.03 8.80
CA LYS A 113 -13.91 -16.23 8.65
C LYS A 113 -15.37 -15.86 8.42
N ILE A 114 -15.96 -16.42 7.35
CA ILE A 114 -17.37 -16.20 6.99
C ILE A 114 -18.34 -16.57 8.12
N ASP A 115 -18.07 -17.67 8.82
CA ASP A 115 -18.93 -18.16 9.91
C ASP A 115 -18.97 -17.20 11.09
N ARG A 116 -17.82 -16.63 11.46
CA ARG A 116 -17.69 -15.64 12.56
C ARG A 116 -18.47 -14.37 12.23
N LEU A 117 -18.48 -13.98 10.96
CA LEU A 117 -19.24 -12.81 10.51
C LEU A 117 -20.74 -13.09 10.49
N ALA A 118 -21.15 -14.27 10.04
CA ALA A 118 -22.55 -14.69 10.07
C ALA A 118 -23.10 -14.76 11.51
N GLU A 119 -22.33 -15.35 12.43
CA GLU A 119 -22.65 -15.40 13.87
C GLU A 119 -22.80 -13.99 14.45
N TYR A 120 -21.89 -13.07 14.10
CA TYR A 120 -21.99 -11.67 14.53
C TYR A 120 -23.27 -11.00 14.01
N ILE A 121 -23.59 -11.14 12.72
CA ILE A 121 -24.78 -10.53 12.13
C ILE A 121 -26.05 -11.10 12.77
N HIS A 122 -26.11 -12.41 12.98
CA HIS A 122 -27.24 -13.05 13.66
C HIS A 122 -27.42 -12.53 15.10
N THR A 123 -26.32 -12.32 15.82
CA THR A 123 -26.35 -11.84 17.21
C THR A 123 -26.68 -10.35 17.30
N ALA A 124 -26.03 -9.53 16.48
CA ALA A 124 -26.23 -8.07 16.47
C ALA A 124 -27.63 -7.67 16.01
N CYS A 125 -28.24 -8.47 15.14
CA CYS A 125 -29.54 -8.20 14.53
C CYS A 125 -30.67 -9.07 15.07
N ALA A 126 -30.52 -9.67 16.24
CA ALA A 126 -31.51 -10.59 16.83
C ALA A 126 -32.91 -9.97 16.96
N ASP A 127 -33.01 -8.64 17.13
CA ASP A 127 -34.27 -7.91 17.25
C ASP A 127 -34.98 -7.65 15.90
N LYS A 128 -34.35 -8.00 14.77
CA LYS A 128 -34.91 -7.82 13.42
C LYS A 128 -35.00 -9.15 12.71
N LYS A 129 -36.05 -9.31 11.88
CA LYS A 129 -36.18 -10.48 11.01
C LYS A 129 -35.23 -10.34 9.82
N ILE A 130 -34.00 -10.83 9.98
CA ILE A 130 -32.99 -10.83 8.92
C ILE A 130 -32.88 -12.20 8.25
N VAL A 131 -32.42 -12.21 6.99
CA VAL A 131 -32.07 -13.43 6.24
C VAL A 131 -30.60 -13.35 5.86
N ILE A 132 -29.84 -14.41 6.15
CA ILE A 132 -28.41 -14.51 5.82
C ILE A 132 -28.24 -15.67 4.84
N ASP A 133 -27.83 -15.34 3.62
CA ASP A 133 -27.46 -16.30 2.58
C ASP A 133 -25.94 -16.41 2.53
N GLN A 134 -25.40 -17.63 2.49
CA GLN A 134 -23.97 -17.87 2.35
C GLN A 134 -23.69 -18.57 1.01
N THR A 135 -22.70 -18.08 0.28
CA THR A 135 -22.25 -18.66 -0.97
C THR A 135 -20.74 -18.86 -0.92
N ARG A 136 -20.29 -20.08 -1.17
CA ARG A 136 -18.87 -20.41 -1.26
C ARG A 136 -18.52 -20.71 -2.72
N LEU A 137 -17.67 -19.87 -3.29
CA LEU A 137 -17.18 -20.00 -4.66
C LEU A 137 -15.98 -20.96 -4.70
N SER A 138 -15.71 -21.49 -5.89
CA SER A 138 -14.59 -22.40 -6.10
C SER A 138 -13.26 -21.69 -5.84
N PRO A 139 -12.28 -22.34 -5.20
CA PRO A 139 -10.97 -21.76 -4.96
C PRO A 139 -10.28 -21.44 -6.29
N LEU A 140 -9.62 -20.30 -6.37
CA LEU A 140 -8.84 -19.96 -7.55
C LEU A 140 -7.53 -20.77 -7.60
N GLY A 141 -7.25 -21.38 -8.75
CA GLY A 141 -6.01 -22.11 -9.01
C GLY A 141 -4.77 -21.20 -9.09
N ARG A 142 -3.59 -21.82 -9.02
CA ARG A 142 -2.29 -21.13 -9.20
C ARG A 142 -1.89 -20.99 -10.67
N ASN A 143 -2.39 -21.88 -11.54
CA ASN A 143 -2.13 -21.81 -12.97
C ASN A 143 -2.92 -20.66 -13.59
N PRO A 144 -2.29 -19.68 -14.28
CA PRO A 144 -2.98 -18.50 -14.81
C PRO A 144 -4.17 -18.81 -15.72
N GLY A 145 -4.07 -19.83 -16.58
CA GLY A 145 -5.14 -20.16 -17.53
C GLY A 145 -6.37 -20.77 -16.83
N GLU A 146 -6.13 -21.71 -15.93
CA GLU A 146 -7.18 -22.30 -15.10
C GLU A 146 -7.80 -21.25 -14.17
N ARG A 147 -6.95 -20.42 -13.54
CA ARG A 147 -7.37 -19.33 -12.66
C ARG A 147 -8.33 -18.37 -13.36
N ALA A 148 -8.01 -17.95 -14.58
CA ALA A 148 -8.87 -17.04 -15.35
C ALA A 148 -10.22 -17.67 -15.68
N ASN A 149 -10.25 -18.96 -16.05
CA ASN A 149 -11.49 -19.68 -16.33
C ASN A 149 -12.34 -19.82 -15.05
N THR A 150 -11.75 -20.29 -13.95
CA THR A 150 -12.45 -20.42 -12.67
C THR A 150 -12.95 -19.07 -12.16
N LEU A 151 -12.18 -17.99 -12.33
CA LEU A 151 -12.61 -16.64 -11.98
C LEU A 151 -13.84 -16.21 -12.80
N SER A 152 -13.84 -16.49 -14.11
CA SER A 152 -14.99 -16.21 -14.98
C SER A 152 -16.24 -17.00 -14.57
N ASP A 153 -16.09 -18.29 -14.28
CA ASP A 153 -17.20 -19.14 -13.83
C ASP A 153 -17.76 -18.68 -12.48
N ASN A 154 -16.86 -18.36 -11.54
CA ASN A 154 -17.21 -17.81 -10.23
C ASN A 154 -17.93 -16.46 -10.35
N ASP A 155 -17.45 -15.56 -11.23
CA ASP A 155 -18.10 -14.26 -11.45
C ASP A 155 -19.48 -14.42 -12.09
N HIS A 156 -19.67 -15.39 -12.99
CA HIS A 156 -20.99 -15.72 -13.53
C HIS A 156 -21.95 -16.24 -12.45
N ALA A 157 -21.50 -17.18 -11.61
CA ALA A 157 -22.28 -17.72 -10.50
C ALA A 157 -22.63 -16.64 -9.46
N LEU A 158 -21.68 -15.74 -9.17
CA LEU A 158 -21.90 -14.56 -8.33
C LEU A 158 -22.96 -13.65 -8.93
N GLY A 159 -22.90 -13.37 -10.24
CA GLY A 159 -23.91 -12.58 -10.95
C GLY A 159 -25.33 -13.11 -10.78
N GLN A 160 -25.52 -14.43 -10.99
CA GLN A 160 -26.83 -15.09 -10.79
C GLN A 160 -27.32 -14.99 -9.34
N THR A 161 -26.40 -15.11 -8.37
CA THR A 161 -26.73 -15.02 -6.94
C THR A 161 -27.13 -13.60 -6.55
N LEU A 162 -26.43 -12.59 -7.10
CA LEU A 162 -26.74 -11.18 -6.90
C LEU A 162 -28.09 -10.79 -7.50
N GLU A 163 -28.45 -11.34 -8.66
CA GLU A 163 -29.76 -11.12 -9.30
C GLU A 163 -30.89 -11.69 -8.43
N LYS A 164 -30.76 -12.95 -8.00
CA LYS A 164 -31.72 -13.58 -7.07
C LYS A 164 -31.85 -12.81 -5.76
N LEU A 165 -30.74 -12.28 -5.23
CA LEU A 165 -30.76 -11.45 -4.03
C LEU A 165 -31.59 -10.20 -4.24
N LYS A 166 -31.37 -9.46 -5.34
CA LYS A 166 -32.10 -8.24 -5.67
C LYS A 166 -33.61 -8.48 -5.80
N ASP A 167 -33.98 -9.55 -6.49
CA ASP A 167 -35.40 -9.92 -6.67
C ASP A 167 -36.08 -10.25 -5.34
N ALA A 168 -35.35 -10.92 -4.44
CA ALA A 168 -35.89 -11.41 -3.18
C ALA A 168 -35.74 -10.42 -2.00
N SER A 169 -34.96 -9.34 -2.15
CA SER A 169 -34.66 -8.40 -1.06
C SER A 169 -35.51 -7.13 -1.07
N ALA A 170 -36.42 -6.95 -2.04
CA ALA A 170 -37.26 -5.75 -2.18
C ALA A 170 -36.48 -4.41 -2.07
N GLY A 171 -35.20 -4.41 -2.48
CA GLY A 171 -34.30 -3.24 -2.40
C GLY A 171 -33.49 -3.06 -1.11
N SER A 172 -33.63 -3.92 -0.09
CA SER A 172 -32.90 -3.85 1.19
C SER A 172 -31.90 -5.01 1.32
N TYR A 173 -30.63 -4.79 0.95
CA TYR A 173 -29.61 -5.84 1.02
C TYR A 173 -28.19 -5.31 1.27
N THR A 174 -27.38 -6.16 1.90
CA THR A 174 -25.93 -5.98 2.06
C THR A 174 -25.22 -7.22 1.53
N VAL A 175 -24.19 -7.01 0.71
CA VAL A 175 -23.32 -8.09 0.21
C VAL A 175 -21.93 -7.91 0.81
N ILE A 176 -21.39 -9.00 1.36
CA ILE A 176 -20.04 -9.06 1.89
C ILE A 176 -19.29 -10.13 1.13
N TYR A 177 -18.34 -9.70 0.31
CA TYR A 177 -17.39 -10.54 -0.40
C TYR A 177 -16.09 -10.59 0.41
N LEU A 178 -15.66 -11.79 0.77
CA LEU A 178 -14.43 -12.05 1.47
C LEU A 178 -13.64 -13.13 0.74
N ALA A 179 -12.33 -12.94 0.69
CA ALA A 179 -11.40 -13.93 0.20
C ALA A 179 -10.56 -14.48 1.36
N SER A 180 -10.16 -15.74 1.25
CA SER A 180 -9.20 -16.37 2.17
C SER A 180 -7.88 -16.60 1.44
N PRO A 181 -6.72 -16.42 2.11
CA PRO A 181 -5.42 -16.67 1.51
C PRO A 181 -5.22 -18.15 1.14
N SER A 182 -4.24 -18.43 0.27
CA SER A 182 -3.97 -19.78 -0.19
C SER A 182 -3.25 -20.63 0.84
N GLU A 183 -3.68 -21.87 1.02
CA GLU A 183 -2.90 -22.88 1.73
C GLU A 183 -1.79 -23.45 0.81
N PRO A 184 -0.54 -23.57 1.28
CA PRO A 184 -0.02 -23.13 2.57
C PRO A 184 0.27 -21.62 2.60
N THR A 185 0.03 -20.99 3.74
CA THR A 185 0.46 -19.61 4.06
C THR A 185 1.96 -19.47 3.77
N TYR A 186 2.33 -18.45 3.01
CA TYR A 186 3.73 -18.18 2.69
C TYR A 186 4.49 -17.81 3.96
N GLN A 187 5.22 -18.78 4.50
CA GLN A 187 6.25 -18.48 5.48
C GLN A 187 7.50 -18.09 4.69
N ALA A 188 8.00 -16.88 4.96
CA ALA A 188 9.28 -16.46 4.44
C ALA A 188 10.38 -17.34 5.07
N GLU A 189 10.64 -18.50 4.48
CA GLU A 189 11.86 -19.24 4.70
C GLU A 189 12.99 -18.46 4.02
N PHE A 190 13.53 -17.49 4.76
CA PHE A 190 14.85 -16.99 4.44
C PHE A 190 15.81 -18.16 4.66
N THR A 191 16.18 -18.85 3.57
CA THR A 191 17.39 -19.68 3.59
C THR A 191 18.49 -18.79 4.15
N GLU A 192 19.20 -19.26 5.19
CA GLU A 192 20.16 -18.52 6.01
C GLU A 192 20.79 -17.33 5.27
N PRO A 193 20.92 -16.15 5.91
CA PRO A 193 21.40 -14.94 5.25
C PRO A 193 22.74 -15.26 4.59
N LEU A 194 22.68 -15.53 3.29
CA LEU A 194 23.83 -15.87 2.48
C LEU A 194 24.67 -14.61 2.59
N HIS A 195 25.74 -14.67 3.40
CA HIS A 195 26.75 -13.63 3.47
C HIS A 195 27.39 -13.61 2.08
N ALA A 196 26.70 -12.94 1.15
CA ALA A 196 27.21 -12.60 -0.16
C ALA A 196 28.18 -11.44 0.09
N GLU A 197 29.33 -11.77 0.69
CA GLU A 197 30.48 -10.91 0.58
C GLU A 197 30.80 -10.81 -0.92
N LEU A 198 30.38 -9.70 -1.52
CA LEU A 198 30.82 -9.28 -2.85
C LEU A 198 32.33 -9.05 -2.78
N LYS A 199 33.09 -10.12 -2.95
CA LYS A 199 34.54 -10.07 -3.15
C LYS A 199 34.77 -9.27 -4.42
N ARG A 200 35.10 -7.99 -4.25
CA ARG A 200 35.43 -7.01 -5.29
C ARG A 200 36.61 -7.56 -6.08
N HIS A 201 36.34 -8.37 -7.09
CA HIS A 201 37.35 -8.81 -8.03
C HIS A 201 37.67 -7.60 -8.89
N GLU A 202 38.83 -6.99 -8.63
CA GLU A 202 39.57 -6.19 -9.59
C GLU A 202 39.81 -7.06 -10.82
N ALA A 203 38.85 -7.10 -11.73
CA ALA A 203 39.05 -7.61 -13.07
C ALA A 203 39.87 -6.57 -13.85
N SER A 204 41.17 -6.60 -13.57
CA SER A 204 42.20 -6.37 -14.58
C SER A 204 41.85 -7.21 -15.80
N LEU A 205 41.11 -6.65 -16.75
CA LEU A 205 40.98 -7.24 -18.08
C LEU A 205 41.07 -6.14 -19.15
N LEU A 206 42.29 -6.07 -19.66
CA LEU A 206 42.62 -5.93 -21.08
C LEU A 206 42.55 -4.51 -21.67
N HIS A 207 43.75 -3.95 -21.78
CA HIS A 207 44.17 -3.05 -22.85
C HIS A 207 43.35 -3.22 -24.13
N VAL A 208 42.37 -2.33 -24.35
CA VAL A 208 41.76 -2.15 -25.66
C VAL A 208 42.77 -1.37 -26.50
N ARG A 209 43.32 -2.08 -27.47
CA ARG A 209 44.13 -1.60 -28.58
C ARG A 209 43.48 -0.35 -29.19
N LYS A 210 44.22 0.76 -29.13
CA LYS A 210 43.88 2.03 -29.77
C LYS A 210 44.04 1.87 -31.29
N ASP A 211 42.96 1.49 -31.96
CA ASP A 211 42.88 1.63 -33.42
C ASP A 211 42.31 3.00 -33.81
N LYS A 212 42.80 3.45 -34.95
CA LYS A 212 42.99 4.84 -35.36
C LYS A 212 41.69 5.53 -35.81
N ASN A 213 41.66 6.84 -35.59
CA ASN A 213 40.91 7.88 -36.33
C ASN A 213 39.50 7.52 -36.81
N GLU A 214 38.46 7.95 -36.09
CA GLU A 214 37.29 8.56 -36.71
C GLU A 214 36.75 9.71 -35.84
N THR A 215 36.69 10.90 -36.44
CA THR A 215 36.01 12.09 -35.94
C THR A 215 34.50 11.89 -35.95
N LYS A 216 33.98 11.15 -34.96
CA LYS A 216 32.54 10.95 -34.81
C LYS A 216 32.12 11.52 -33.46
N TRP A 217 31.39 12.63 -33.51
CA TRP A 217 30.71 13.23 -32.37
C TRP A 217 30.03 12.13 -31.54
N GLU A 218 30.49 11.94 -30.30
CA GLU A 218 29.98 10.93 -29.39
C GLU A 218 28.48 11.19 -29.12
N LYS A 219 27.63 10.41 -29.79
CA LYS A 219 26.19 10.30 -29.51
C LYS A 219 25.97 9.26 -28.41
N LEU A 220 26.59 9.48 -27.25
CA LEU A 220 26.25 8.74 -26.03
C LEU A 220 24.87 9.26 -25.55
N PRO A 221 24.01 8.39 -24.99
CA PRO A 221 22.69 8.79 -24.48
C PRO A 221 22.81 9.95 -23.47
N LEU A 222 21.83 10.86 -23.47
CA LEU A 222 21.84 12.13 -22.72
C LEU A 222 22.19 11.98 -21.23
N PHE A 223 21.88 10.82 -20.64
CA PHE A 223 22.09 10.50 -19.23
C PHE A 223 23.50 10.02 -18.89
N GLU A 224 24.33 9.68 -19.88
CA GLU A 224 25.74 9.31 -19.67
C GLU A 224 26.62 10.56 -19.62
N LYS A 225 26.13 11.67 -20.18
CA LYS A 225 26.84 12.96 -20.24
C LYS A 225 26.66 13.83 -18.99
N TYR A 226 25.65 13.57 -18.17
CA TYR A 226 25.32 14.36 -16.99
C TYR A 226 25.56 13.59 -15.69
N VAL A 227 26.74 13.79 -15.11
CA VAL A 227 27.01 13.41 -13.73
C VAL A 227 26.51 14.56 -12.83
N PHE A 228 25.24 14.53 -12.43
CA PHE A 228 24.62 15.57 -11.59
C PHE A 228 25.35 15.79 -10.25
N PHE A 229 25.90 14.71 -9.68
CA PHE A 229 26.75 14.76 -8.49
C PHE A 229 28.07 14.09 -8.81
N SER A 230 29.02 14.86 -9.34
CA SER A 230 30.39 14.35 -9.44
C SER A 230 30.89 14.05 -8.02
N PRO A 231 31.77 13.06 -7.85
CA PRO A 231 32.35 12.77 -6.54
C PRO A 231 32.90 14.03 -5.86
N GLY A 232 33.49 14.95 -6.63
CA GLY A 232 33.97 16.24 -6.11
C GLY A 232 32.84 17.17 -5.62
N ILE A 233 31.75 17.32 -6.38
CA ILE A 233 30.61 18.18 -5.99
C ILE A 233 29.96 17.64 -4.71
N PHE A 234 29.82 16.32 -4.60
CA PHE A 234 29.22 15.70 -3.41
C PHE A 234 30.07 15.95 -2.15
N HIS A 235 31.39 15.75 -2.22
CA HIS A 235 32.30 16.00 -1.09
C HIS A 235 32.34 17.50 -0.74
N ALA A 236 32.31 18.39 -1.73
CA ALA A 236 32.25 19.83 -1.51
C ALA A 236 30.94 20.24 -0.80
N LEU A 237 29.79 19.69 -1.21
CA LEU A 237 28.51 20.00 -0.60
C LEU A 237 28.45 19.54 0.86
N VAL A 238 28.96 18.34 1.16
CA VAL A 238 29.07 17.83 2.54
C VAL A 238 29.98 18.74 3.39
N ALA A 239 31.14 19.15 2.86
CA ALA A 239 32.04 20.06 3.57
C ALA A 239 31.41 21.43 3.83
N VAL A 240 30.67 21.98 2.86
CA VAL A 240 29.96 23.26 3.00
C VAL A 240 28.89 23.18 4.09
N ILE A 241 28.13 22.09 4.18
CA ILE A 241 27.13 21.91 5.25
C ILE A 241 27.79 21.93 6.63
N VAL A 242 28.93 21.25 6.80
CA VAL A 242 29.67 21.23 8.07
C VAL A 242 30.24 22.61 8.42
N LEU A 243 30.78 23.35 7.43
CA LEU A 243 31.28 24.70 7.67
C LEU A 243 30.16 25.68 8.03
N LEU A 244 29.01 25.61 7.36
CA LEU A 244 27.87 26.48 7.64
C LEU A 244 27.22 26.20 9.00
N SER A 245 27.25 24.95 9.49
CA SER A 245 26.75 24.64 10.83
C SER A 245 27.62 25.24 11.92
N ILE A 246 28.96 25.14 11.80
CA ILE A 246 29.91 25.76 12.73
C ILE A 246 29.80 27.29 12.67
N LEU A 247 29.73 27.87 11.47
CA LEU A 247 29.54 29.30 11.29
C LEU A 247 28.22 29.79 11.90
N GLY A 248 27.14 29.04 11.71
CA GLY A 248 25.82 29.38 12.25
C GLY A 248 25.81 29.43 13.79
N VAL A 249 26.51 28.49 14.45
CA VAL A 249 26.69 28.54 15.91
C VAL A 249 27.52 29.77 16.32
N GLY A 250 28.59 30.07 15.57
CA GLY A 250 29.43 31.25 15.84
C GLY A 250 28.66 32.58 15.73
N VAL A 251 27.83 32.74 14.69
CA VAL A 251 27.01 33.95 14.52
C VAL A 251 25.97 34.08 15.64
N ARG A 252 25.34 32.96 16.06
CA ARG A 252 24.40 32.98 17.20
C ARG A 252 25.09 33.36 18.50
N ALA A 253 26.31 32.89 18.74
CA ALA A 253 27.08 33.27 19.92
C ALA A 253 27.44 34.76 19.91
N LEU A 254 27.84 35.30 18.76
CA LEU A 254 28.13 36.73 18.61
C LEU A 254 26.87 37.60 18.76
N ALA A 255 25.74 37.15 18.22
CA ALA A 255 24.46 37.87 18.35
C ALA A 255 23.91 37.86 19.78
N SER A 256 24.34 36.93 20.63
CA SER A 256 23.93 36.82 22.04
C SER A 256 24.72 37.73 22.98
N LEU A 257 25.71 38.48 22.49
CA LEU A 257 26.47 39.42 23.30
C LEU A 257 25.62 40.66 23.57
N GLU A 258 24.97 40.69 24.72
CA GLU A 258 24.33 41.88 25.26
C GLU A 258 25.35 42.72 26.03
N ILE A 259 25.38 44.02 25.76
CA ILE A 259 26.20 44.97 26.50
C ILE A 259 25.37 45.42 27.72
N PRO A 260 25.86 45.27 28.96
CA PRO A 260 25.12 45.70 30.14
C PRO A 260 25.22 47.22 30.28
N TYR A 261 24.31 47.94 29.59
CA TYR A 261 24.22 49.40 29.68
C TYR A 261 23.89 49.90 31.11
N GLY A 262 23.26 49.07 31.95
CA GLY A 262 23.00 49.38 33.36
C GLY A 262 24.25 49.53 34.25
N ALA A 263 25.42 49.05 33.81
CA ALA A 263 26.68 49.30 34.53
C ALA A 263 27.30 50.66 34.19
N PHE A 264 26.84 51.31 33.11
CA PHE A 264 27.31 52.62 32.67
C PHE A 264 26.30 53.73 32.96
N GLU A 265 25.06 53.39 33.29
CA GLU A 265 24.07 54.34 33.79
C GLU A 265 24.24 54.54 35.30
N LYS A 266 24.32 55.81 35.71
CA LYS A 266 24.37 56.18 37.12
C LYS A 266 22.98 55.99 37.71
N GLU A 267 22.82 54.99 38.57
CA GLU A 267 21.63 54.73 39.38
C GLU A 267 21.15 56.02 40.09
N MET A 268 20.02 56.59 39.65
CA MET A 268 19.35 57.74 40.30
C MET A 268 18.11 57.31 41.10
N GLY A 269 17.99 56.01 41.41
CA GLY A 269 16.94 55.46 42.27
C GLY A 269 17.14 55.78 43.76
N PRO A 270 16.11 55.70 44.60
CA PRO A 270 16.16 56.04 46.03
C PRO A 270 17.16 55.23 46.86
N ALA A 271 17.71 54.13 46.31
CA ALA A 271 18.82 53.39 46.91
C ALA A 271 20.19 54.11 46.80
N ALA A 272 20.37 55.04 45.85
CA ALA A 272 21.62 55.78 45.66
C ALA A 272 21.83 56.91 46.69
N GLN A 273 20.76 57.39 47.35
CA GLN A 273 20.86 58.42 48.38
C GLN A 273 21.34 57.89 49.75
N LYS A 274 21.41 56.56 49.95
CA LYS A 274 21.85 55.97 51.23
C LYS A 274 23.37 56.03 51.47
N LYS A 275 24.16 56.55 50.52
CA LYS A 275 25.63 56.54 50.60
C LYS A 275 26.30 57.87 50.99
N ASN A 276 25.51 58.93 51.25
CA ASN A 276 26.03 60.16 51.85
C ASN A 276 25.33 60.41 53.19
N ASN A 277 25.81 59.73 54.24
CA ASN A 277 25.78 60.23 55.61
C ASN A 277 27.14 59.92 56.23
#